data_AF-A0A966IEH4-F1
#
_entry.id   AF-A0A966IEH4-F1
#
_cell.length_a   1.000
_cell.length_b   1.000
_cell.length_c   1.000
_cell.angle_alpha   90.00
_cell.angle_beta   90.00
_cell.angle_gamma   90.00
#
_symmetry.space_group_name_H-M   'P 1'
#
loop_
_entity.id
_entity.type
_entity.pdbx_description
1 polymer ?
#
loop_
_entity_poly.entity_id
_entity_poly.type
_entity_poly.pdbx_seq_one_letter_code
_entity_poly.pdbx_strand_id
1 'polypeptide(L)'
;MKHKAYVVLHLLFLGLVGANIVSAQTDAYPVRPITMIVPTAPGGTTDISARMLATPLGSALGQTIVVENKGGGNGNIAAAQVKRAPADGYMIMMQYSGYHVITPHVSKQQQWEQKDFQAVANVISAPQIIVIRADLPIKNFKELIAYAKANPGKLN
;
A
#
# COMPACT_ATOMS: atom_id res chain seq x y z
N MET A 1 -14.36 82.79 -20.93
CA MET A 1 -13.47 83.24 -22.01
C MET A 1 -12.07 82.68 -21.75
N LYS A 2 -11.52 81.94 -22.72
CA LYS A 2 -10.13 81.44 -22.85
C LYS A 2 -9.76 80.08 -22.23
N HIS A 3 -9.63 79.11 -23.15
CA HIS A 3 -8.97 77.82 -23.08
C HIS A 3 -7.52 77.87 -22.56
N LYS A 4 -7.03 76.74 -22.03
CA LYS A 4 -5.84 76.05 -22.59
C LYS A 4 -5.67 74.64 -22.01
N ALA A 5 -5.61 73.68 -22.92
CA ALA A 5 -5.16 72.31 -22.70
C ALA A 5 -3.66 72.20 -23.00
N TYR A 6 -2.96 71.40 -22.21
CA TYR A 6 -1.66 70.76 -22.49
C TYR A 6 -1.78 69.38 -21.80
N VAL A 7 -2.07 68.24 -22.45
CA VAL A 7 -1.31 67.45 -23.44
C VAL A 7 0.08 67.02 -22.95
N VAL A 8 0.11 65.77 -22.42
CA VAL A 8 1.12 64.70 -22.61
C VAL A 8 2.48 64.81 -21.91
N LEU A 9 2.82 63.82 -21.07
CA LEU A 9 3.88 62.81 -21.34
C LEU A 9 4.37 62.11 -20.04
N HIS A 10 3.94 60.85 -19.85
CA HIS A 10 4.68 59.66 -19.38
C HIS A 10 5.77 59.71 -18.26
N LEU A 11 5.64 58.69 -17.37
CA LEU A 11 6.67 58.01 -16.54
C LEU A 11 6.98 58.70 -15.18
N LEU A 12 7.17 58.05 -14.03
CA LEU A 12 7.67 56.71 -13.73
C LEU A 12 7.16 56.25 -12.33
N PHE A 13 6.72 54.98 -12.27
CA PHE A 13 6.91 54.00 -11.19
C PHE A 13 6.95 54.49 -9.73
N LEU A 14 5.81 54.36 -9.04
CA LEU A 14 5.77 54.12 -7.59
C LEU A 14 4.79 52.97 -7.31
N GLY A 15 5.30 51.74 -7.37
CA GLY A 15 4.55 50.55 -7.02
C GLY A 15 5.48 49.61 -6.28
N LEU A 16 5.61 49.81 -4.98
CA LEU A 16 6.26 48.89 -4.05
C LEU A 16 5.40 47.61 -3.99
N VAL A 17 5.50 46.76 -5.02
CA VAL A 17 4.93 45.41 -4.98
C VAL A 17 5.84 44.63 -4.06
N GLY A 18 5.43 44.54 -2.79
CA GLY A 18 6.01 43.62 -1.83
C GLY A 18 6.05 42.23 -2.47
N ALA A 19 7.25 41.74 -2.70
CA ALA A 19 7.49 40.37 -3.08
C ALA A 19 6.99 39.49 -1.92
N ASN A 20 5.71 39.11 -1.98
CA ASN A 20 5.23 37.92 -1.31
C ASN A 20 5.93 36.76 -2.00
N ILE A 21 7.13 36.43 -1.53
CA ILE A 21 7.72 35.12 -1.74
C ILE A 21 6.78 34.17 -1.01
N VAL A 22 5.73 33.74 -1.70
CA VAL A 22 5.01 32.53 -1.33
C VAL A 22 6.06 31.44 -1.50
N SER A 23 6.76 31.12 -0.41
CA SER A 23 7.41 29.84 -0.28
C SER A 23 6.30 28.82 -0.49
N ALA A 24 6.31 28.19 -1.67
CA ALA A 24 5.68 26.90 -1.82
C ALA A 24 6.41 26.01 -0.79
N GLN A 25 5.83 25.87 0.40
CA GLN A 25 6.13 24.76 1.27
C GLN A 25 5.80 23.56 0.41
N THR A 26 6.82 22.91 -0.14
CA THR A 26 6.71 21.55 -0.62
C THR A 26 6.04 20.82 0.51
N ASP A 27 4.79 20.37 0.32
CA ASP A 27 4.08 19.61 1.34
C ASP A 27 5.00 18.48 1.77
N ALA A 28 5.58 18.61 2.96
CA ALA A 28 6.68 17.76 3.40
C ALA A 28 6.10 16.38 3.72
N TYR A 29 5.93 15.54 2.71
CA TYR A 29 5.45 14.19 2.92
C TYR A 29 6.58 13.33 3.51
N PRO A 30 6.35 12.56 4.59
CA PRO A 30 5.13 12.51 5.42
C PRO A 30 5.20 13.45 6.66
N VAL A 31 4.09 14.14 6.97
CA VAL A 31 3.93 14.98 8.19
C VAL A 31 3.14 14.32 9.33
N ARG A 32 2.64 13.11 9.10
CA ARG A 32 1.85 12.33 10.08
C ARG A 32 2.12 10.83 9.91
N PRO A 33 1.73 9.98 10.89
CA PRO A 33 1.87 8.55 10.77
C PRO A 33 1.20 7.96 9.51
N ILE A 34 1.81 6.91 8.96
CA ILE A 34 1.30 6.15 7.82
C ILE A 34 0.70 4.84 8.35
N THR A 35 -0.49 4.49 7.87
CA THR A 35 -1.13 3.20 8.18
C THR A 35 -0.79 2.19 7.10
N MET A 36 -0.21 1.05 7.49
CA MET A 36 0.06 -0.09 6.63
C MET A 36 -1.01 -1.17 6.89
N ILE A 37 -1.92 -1.32 5.94
CA ILE A 37 -2.97 -2.34 5.98
C ILE A 37 -2.39 -3.70 5.61
N VAL A 38 -2.70 -4.71 6.41
CA VAL A 38 -2.28 -6.10 6.23
C VAL A 38 -3.52 -7.01 6.11
N PRO A 39 -3.64 -7.82 5.04
CA PRO A 39 -4.82 -8.66 4.77
C PRO A 39 -4.89 -9.96 5.58
N THR A 40 -3.84 -10.31 6.34
CA THR A 40 -3.77 -11.53 7.15
C THR A 40 -4.07 -11.26 8.61
N ALA A 41 -4.46 -12.31 9.35
CA ALA A 41 -4.42 -12.28 10.81
C ALA A 41 -2.99 -12.01 11.33
N PRO A 42 -2.84 -11.48 12.56
CA PRO A 42 -1.53 -11.34 13.20
C PRO A 42 -0.75 -12.66 13.24
N GLY A 43 0.56 -12.59 13.03
CA GLY A 43 1.43 -13.78 12.99
C GLY A 43 1.46 -14.54 11.67
N GLY A 44 0.64 -14.16 10.68
CA GLY A 44 0.79 -14.62 9.30
C GLY A 44 2.06 -14.06 8.64
N THR A 45 2.52 -14.68 7.55
CA THR A 45 3.74 -14.26 6.85
C THR A 45 3.71 -12.79 6.42
N THR A 46 2.58 -12.30 5.90
CA THR A 46 2.42 -10.89 5.49
C THR A 46 2.50 -9.92 6.68
N ASP A 47 1.94 -10.28 7.84
CA ASP A 47 2.02 -9.48 9.07
C ASP A 47 3.46 -9.41 9.59
N ILE A 48 4.16 -10.55 9.62
CA ILE A 48 5.57 -10.61 10.02
C ILE A 48 6.40 -9.69 9.11
N SER A 49 6.24 -9.78 7.79
CA SER A 49 6.92 -8.91 6.82
C SER A 49 6.61 -7.43 7.05
N ALA A 50 5.34 -7.08 7.28
CA ALA A 50 4.92 -5.70 7.54
C ALA A 50 5.58 -5.14 8.80
N ARG A 51 5.61 -5.91 9.90
CA ARG A 51 6.22 -5.47 11.16
C ARG A 51 7.74 -5.38 11.06
N MET A 52 8.39 -6.27 10.32
CA MET A 52 9.82 -6.19 10.02
C MET A 52 10.16 -4.92 9.22
N LEU A 53 9.29 -4.51 8.30
CA LEU A 53 9.49 -3.29 7.49
C LEU A 53 9.13 -2.00 8.25
N ALA A 54 8.12 -2.03 9.12
CA ALA A 54 7.55 -0.83 9.74
C ALA A 54 8.59 0.03 10.48
N THR A 55 9.47 -0.60 11.27
CA THR A 55 10.51 0.11 12.03
C THR A 55 11.56 0.79 11.15
N PRO A 56 12.25 0.10 10.22
CA PRO A 56 13.24 0.76 9.36
C PRO A 56 12.59 1.77 8.40
N LEU A 57 11.39 1.48 7.87
CA LEU A 57 10.66 2.43 7.02
C LEU A 57 10.28 3.69 7.80
N GLY A 58 9.78 3.54 9.02
CA GLY A 58 9.43 4.68 9.86
C GLY A 58 10.65 5.53 10.23
N SER A 59 11.80 4.88 10.47
CA SER A 59 13.07 5.58 10.73
C SER A 59 13.53 6.37 9.51
N ALA A 60 13.41 5.79 8.30
CA ALA A 60 13.79 6.45 7.05
C ALA A 60 12.87 7.63 6.70
N LEU A 61 11.60 7.55 7.06
CA LEU A 61 10.58 8.58 6.76
C LEU A 61 10.39 9.61 7.88
N GLY A 62 10.99 9.39 9.07
CA GLY A 62 10.78 10.24 10.24
C GLY A 62 9.35 10.22 10.79
N GLN A 63 8.56 9.19 10.45
CA GLN A 63 7.16 9.05 10.87
C GLN A 63 6.87 7.61 11.30
N THR A 64 5.90 7.44 12.20
CA THR A 64 5.47 6.10 12.62
C THR A 64 4.74 5.38 11.49
N ILE A 65 5.05 4.09 11.31
CA ILE A 65 4.26 3.18 10.47
C ILE A 65 3.39 2.31 11.38
N VAL A 66 2.08 2.47 11.30
CA VAL A 66 1.10 1.71 12.08
C VAL A 66 0.63 0.52 11.27
N VAL A 67 0.92 -0.71 11.74
CA VAL A 67 0.45 -1.94 11.09
C VAL A 67 -0.95 -2.29 11.58
N GLU A 68 -1.92 -2.32 10.67
CA GLU A 68 -3.32 -2.67 10.96
C GLU A 68 -3.74 -3.93 10.19
N ASN A 69 -4.09 -4.98 10.91
CA ASN A 69 -4.58 -6.23 10.32
C ASN A 69 -6.08 -6.12 9.97
N LYS A 70 -6.41 -6.34 8.70
CA LYS A 70 -7.76 -6.38 8.12
C LYS A 70 -7.98 -7.68 7.36
N GLY A 71 -8.25 -8.73 8.14
CA GLY A 71 -8.49 -10.08 7.61
C GLY A 71 -9.83 -10.24 6.86
N GLY A 72 -9.92 -11.32 6.10
CA GLY A 72 -11.16 -11.80 5.48
C GLY A 72 -11.27 -11.56 3.96
N GLY A 73 -12.20 -12.26 3.32
CA GLY A 73 -12.47 -12.15 1.89
C GLY A 73 -11.27 -12.45 0.98
N ASN A 74 -10.34 -13.30 1.42
CA ASN A 74 -9.07 -13.56 0.74
C ASN A 74 -8.29 -12.27 0.41
N GLY A 75 -8.29 -11.30 1.33
CA GLY A 75 -7.62 -10.02 1.17
C GLY A 75 -8.44 -8.96 0.41
N ASN A 76 -9.62 -9.30 -0.12
CA ASN A 76 -10.49 -8.33 -0.78
C ASN A 76 -10.98 -7.22 0.16
N ILE A 77 -11.16 -7.51 1.45
CA ILE A 77 -11.59 -6.51 2.44
C ILE A 77 -10.53 -5.43 2.61
N ALA A 78 -9.27 -5.83 2.83
CA ALA A 78 -8.14 -4.92 2.93
C ALA A 78 -7.94 -4.11 1.64
N ALA A 79 -7.96 -4.78 0.48
CA ALA A 79 -7.80 -4.12 -0.81
C ALA A 79 -8.92 -3.10 -1.08
N ALA A 80 -10.19 -3.45 -0.79
CA ALA A 80 -11.31 -2.52 -0.96
C ALA A 80 -11.23 -1.32 -0.01
N GLN A 81 -10.71 -1.49 1.21
CA GLN A 81 -10.47 -0.37 2.12
C GLN A 81 -9.40 0.58 1.57
N VAL A 82 -8.26 0.04 1.12
CA VAL A 82 -7.15 0.84 0.59
C VAL A 82 -7.56 1.55 -0.70
N LYS A 83 -8.30 0.88 -1.59
CA LYS A 83 -8.86 1.49 -2.81
C LYS A 83 -9.74 2.71 -2.52
N ARG A 84 -10.48 2.71 -1.40
CA ARG A 84 -11.38 3.80 -1.02
C ARG A 84 -10.66 4.92 -0.25
N ALA A 85 -9.43 4.70 0.17
CA ALA A 85 -8.67 5.70 0.90
C ALA A 85 -8.24 6.85 -0.02
N PRO A 86 -7.99 8.05 0.53
CA PRO A 86 -7.32 9.10 -0.21
C PRO A 86 -5.98 8.61 -0.78
N ALA A 87 -5.69 8.95 -2.04
CA ALA A 87 -4.43 8.61 -2.69
C ALA A 87 -3.29 9.57 -2.28
N ASP A 88 -3.12 9.76 -0.96
CA ASP A 88 -2.21 10.73 -0.35
C ASP A 88 -0.96 10.09 0.30
N GLY A 89 -0.81 8.76 0.18
CA GLY A 89 0.30 7.99 0.70
C GLY A 89 0.19 7.57 2.17
N TYR A 90 -0.78 8.09 2.94
CA TYR A 90 -0.91 7.77 4.37
C TYR A 90 -1.64 6.46 4.66
N MET A 91 -2.23 5.83 3.64
CA MET A 91 -2.68 4.44 3.71
C MET A 91 -1.98 3.63 2.61
N ILE A 92 -1.11 2.72 3.03
CA ILE A 92 -0.42 1.77 2.15
C ILE A 92 -0.85 0.35 2.50
N MET A 93 -0.61 -0.58 1.58
CA MET A 93 -0.98 -1.99 1.76
C MET A 93 0.25 -2.88 1.61
N MET A 94 0.50 -3.72 2.62
CA MET A 94 1.40 -4.85 2.46
C MET A 94 0.62 -6.03 1.91
N GLN A 95 1.02 -6.55 0.75
CA GLN A 95 0.34 -7.66 0.10
C GLN A 95 1.32 -8.69 -0.44
N TYR A 96 0.82 -9.89 -0.70
CA TYR A 96 1.54 -10.96 -1.39
C TYR A 96 0.71 -11.53 -2.55
N SER A 97 1.34 -12.35 -3.39
CA SER A 97 0.77 -12.87 -4.64
C SER A 97 -0.55 -13.64 -4.48
N GLY A 98 -0.80 -14.32 -3.37
CA GLY A 98 -2.03 -15.09 -3.17
C GLY A 98 -3.29 -14.23 -3.12
N TYR A 99 -3.22 -13.07 -2.47
CA TYR A 99 -4.36 -12.16 -2.45
C TYR A 99 -4.27 -11.14 -3.60
N HIS A 100 -3.08 -10.65 -3.92
CA HIS A 100 -2.95 -9.61 -4.94
C HIS A 100 -3.05 -10.15 -6.37
N VAL A 101 -2.73 -11.42 -6.64
CA VAL A 101 -2.79 -11.98 -8.00
C VAL A 101 -3.81 -13.11 -8.07
N ILE A 102 -3.73 -14.12 -7.19
CA ILE A 102 -4.57 -15.31 -7.32
C ILE A 102 -6.05 -15.00 -7.03
N THR A 103 -6.34 -14.27 -5.96
CA THR A 103 -7.73 -14.02 -5.50
C THR A 103 -8.62 -13.40 -6.58
N PRO A 104 -8.21 -12.35 -7.33
CA PRO A 104 -8.98 -11.84 -8.47
C PRO A 104 -9.35 -12.87 -9.54
N HIS A 105 -8.55 -13.92 -9.72
CA HIS A 105 -8.77 -14.95 -10.74
C HIS A 105 -9.69 -16.09 -10.27
N VAL A 106 -9.88 -16.24 -8.96
CA VAL A 106 -10.70 -17.31 -8.37
C VAL A 106 -11.96 -16.81 -7.66
N SER A 107 -12.08 -15.49 -7.47
CA SER A 107 -13.26 -14.83 -6.90
C SER A 107 -14.22 -14.40 -8.01
N LYS A 108 -15.52 -14.65 -7.82
CA LYS A 108 -16.57 -14.16 -8.74
C LYS A 108 -16.89 -12.68 -8.56
N GLN A 109 -16.53 -12.10 -7.41
CA GLN A 109 -16.81 -10.70 -7.09
C GLN A 109 -15.52 -9.89 -7.18
N GLN A 110 -15.51 -8.94 -8.10
CA GLN A 110 -14.42 -7.99 -8.30
C GLN A 110 -14.72 -6.69 -7.53
N GLN A 111 -14.08 -6.50 -6.37
CA GLN A 111 -14.22 -5.26 -5.57
C GLN A 111 -13.14 -4.23 -5.92
N TRP A 112 -12.06 -4.67 -6.55
CA TRP A 112 -10.87 -3.89 -6.92
C TRP A 112 -10.19 -4.53 -8.13
N GLU A 113 -9.36 -3.78 -8.84
CA GLU A 113 -8.54 -4.22 -9.97
C GLU A 113 -7.07 -3.82 -9.77
N GLN A 114 -6.14 -4.44 -10.50
CA GLN A 114 -4.71 -4.11 -10.40
C GLN A 114 -4.43 -2.62 -10.61
N LYS A 115 -5.14 -2.00 -11.56
CA LYS A 115 -5.01 -0.57 -11.89
C LYS A 115 -5.46 0.37 -10.77
N ASP A 116 -6.17 -0.13 -9.76
CA ASP A 116 -6.61 0.67 -8.62
C ASP A 116 -5.44 0.94 -7.64
N PHE A 117 -4.27 0.33 -7.84
CA PHE A 117 -3.12 0.44 -6.95
C PHE A 117 -1.85 0.85 -7.70
N GLN A 118 -1.07 1.74 -7.06
CA GLN A 118 0.29 2.03 -7.47
C GLN A 118 1.25 1.08 -6.77
N ALA A 119 2.04 0.33 -7.54
CA ALA A 119 3.12 -0.49 -6.98
C ALA A 119 4.23 0.41 -6.42
N VAL A 120 4.68 0.11 -5.21
CA VAL A 120 5.75 0.86 -4.51
C VAL A 120 7.07 0.08 -4.55
N ALA A 121 7.09 -1.13 -3.99
CA ALA A 121 8.28 -1.98 -3.96
C ALA A 121 7.90 -3.45 -3.74
N ASN A 122 8.76 -4.36 -4.22
CA ASN A 122 8.76 -5.74 -3.74
C ASN A 122 9.62 -5.82 -2.47
N VAL A 123 9.02 -6.19 -1.35
CA VAL A 123 9.69 -6.16 -0.04
C VAL A 123 10.39 -7.48 0.27
N ILE A 124 9.76 -8.61 -0.05
CA ILE A 124 10.28 -9.95 0.25
C ILE A 124 9.90 -10.91 -0.87
N SER A 125 10.87 -11.73 -1.28
CA SER A 125 10.63 -12.95 -2.04
C SER A 125 10.86 -14.15 -1.12
N ALA A 126 9.86 -15.03 -1.00
CA ALA A 126 9.92 -16.21 -0.15
C ALA A 126 9.50 -17.46 -0.92
N PRO A 127 10.21 -18.60 -0.75
CA PRO A 127 9.77 -19.86 -1.34
C PRO A 127 8.48 -20.35 -0.66
N GLN A 128 7.63 -21.02 -1.43
CA GLN A 128 6.53 -21.82 -0.87
C GLN A 128 7.05 -23.20 -0.48
N ILE A 129 6.65 -23.67 0.69
CA ILE A 129 7.02 -24.99 1.20
C ILE A 129 5.76 -25.82 1.46
N ILE A 130 5.88 -27.13 1.24
CA ILE A 130 4.85 -28.10 1.58
C ILE A 130 5.19 -28.67 2.95
N VAL A 131 4.26 -28.52 3.88
CA VAL A 131 4.41 -29.01 5.25
C VAL A 131 3.32 -30.05 5.50
N ILE A 132 3.68 -31.13 6.19
CA ILE A 132 2.77 -32.18 6.62
C ILE A 132 2.68 -32.19 8.14
N ARG A 133 1.56 -32.65 8.69
CA ARG A 133 1.45 -32.92 10.13
C ARG A 133 2.45 -34.00 10.51
N ALA A 134 3.16 -33.81 11.62
CA ALA A 134 4.30 -34.65 12.02
C ALA A 134 3.93 -36.12 12.33
N ASP A 135 2.65 -36.39 12.63
CA ASP A 135 2.13 -37.73 12.92
C ASP A 135 1.72 -38.53 11.67
N LEU A 136 1.79 -37.93 10.48
CA LEU A 136 1.55 -38.66 9.24
C LEU A 136 2.75 -39.56 8.94
N PRO A 137 2.52 -40.81 8.48
CA PRO A 137 3.57 -41.73 8.10
C PRO A 137 4.11 -41.39 6.70
N ILE A 138 4.43 -40.12 6.47
CA ILE A 138 4.91 -39.55 5.21
C ILE A 138 6.24 -38.87 5.51
N LYS A 139 7.30 -39.22 4.79
CA LYS A 139 8.65 -38.70 5.01
C LYS A 139 9.19 -37.93 3.81
N ASN A 140 8.50 -37.99 2.68
CA ASN A 140 8.89 -37.31 1.46
C ASN A 140 7.68 -37.04 0.57
N PHE A 141 7.92 -36.29 -0.51
CA PHE A 141 6.87 -35.87 -1.42
C PHE A 141 6.25 -37.03 -2.21
N LYS A 142 7.02 -38.07 -2.54
CA LYS A 142 6.50 -39.26 -3.24
C LYS A 142 5.48 -40.00 -2.38
N GLU A 143 5.78 -40.17 -1.10
CA GLU A 143 4.87 -40.74 -0.11
C GLU A 143 3.64 -39.86 0.11
N LEU A 144 3.78 -38.53 0.08
CA LEU A 144 2.64 -37.61 0.17
C LEU A 144 1.65 -37.83 -0.98
N ILE A 145 2.15 -37.95 -2.22
CA ILE A 145 1.31 -38.23 -3.39
C ILE A 145 0.61 -39.58 -3.25
N ALA A 146 1.35 -40.61 -2.86
CA ALA A 146 0.79 -41.95 -2.69
C ALA A 146 -0.30 -41.98 -1.61
N TYR A 147 -0.04 -41.35 -0.46
CA TYR A 147 -0.99 -41.24 0.64
C TYR A 147 -2.25 -40.47 0.23
N ALA A 148 -2.10 -39.32 -0.45
CA ALA A 148 -3.22 -38.50 -0.92
C ALA A 148 -4.13 -39.27 -1.90
N LYS A 149 -3.55 -40.03 -2.83
CA LYS A 149 -4.31 -40.86 -3.77
C LYS A 149 -5.06 -42.00 -3.09
N ALA A 150 -4.45 -42.63 -2.08
CA ALA A 150 -5.07 -43.70 -1.32
C ALA A 150 -6.17 -43.21 -0.37
N ASN A 151 -6.15 -41.93 0.01
CA ASN A 151 -7.04 -41.35 1.02
C ASN A 151 -7.76 -40.07 0.50
N PRO A 152 -8.62 -40.17 -0.53
CA PRO A 152 -9.29 -39.01 -1.10
C PRO A 152 -10.15 -38.28 -0.06
N GLY A 153 -10.03 -36.94 -0.01
CA GLY A 153 -10.78 -36.09 0.92
C GLY A 153 -10.36 -36.18 2.39
N LYS A 154 -9.26 -36.86 2.71
CA LYS A 154 -8.73 -36.97 4.09
C LYS A 154 -7.63 -35.95 4.41
N LEU A 155 -7.09 -35.27 3.40
CA LEU A 155 -6.16 -34.15 3.55
C LEU A 155 -6.90 -32.82 3.31
N ASN A 156 -6.48 -31.76 4.01
CA ASN A 156 -7.08 -30.42 3.97
C ASN A 156 -6.39 -29.51 2.94
#